data_AF-A0A1E1WZK2-F1
#
_entry.id   AF-A0A1E1WZK2-F1
#
_cell.length_a   1.000
_cell.length_b   1.000
_cell.length_c   1.000
_cell.angle_alpha   90.00
_cell.angle_beta   90.00
_cell.angle_gamma   90.00
#
_symmetry.space_group_name_H-M   'P 1'
#
loop_
_entity.id
_entity.type
_entity.pdbx_description
1 polymer ?
#
loop_
_entity_poly.entity_id
_entity_poly.type
_entity_poly.pdbx_seq_one_letter_code
_entity_poly.pdbx_strand_id
1 'polypeptide(L)'
;FTKVHVVLGNESCDLDSAVSAIVTAYLLHELQPVTSLLVVPVLNVARKDVRLRTEVTYFFEQVEIPLDSLVCRDEIDLKKLHSQSKLSLTLVDHNLLPKEDADLQGAVQEIIDHHRLETSHRCDKTV
;
A
#
# COMPACT_ATOMS: atom_id res chain seq x y z
N PHE A 1 -10.08 10.21 12.05
CA PHE A 1 -8.64 9.88 12.11
C PHE A 1 -7.82 11.15 11.90
N THR A 2 -6.69 11.28 12.60
CA THR A 2 -5.76 12.43 12.50
C THR A 2 -4.57 12.12 11.58
N LYS A 3 -4.27 10.84 11.38
CA LYS A 3 -3.27 10.32 10.44
C LYS A 3 -3.85 9.18 9.61
N VAL A 4 -3.27 8.96 8.44
CA VAL A 4 -3.61 7.87 7.52
C VAL A 4 -2.32 7.11 7.22
N HIS A 5 -2.29 5.83 7.57
CA HIS A 5 -1.23 4.90 7.21
C HIS A 5 -1.65 4.10 5.98
N VAL A 6 -0.94 4.27 4.88
CA VAL A 6 -1.21 3.55 3.65
C VAL A 6 -0.23 2.40 3.53
N VAL A 7 -0.73 1.21 3.23
CA VAL A 7 0.10 0.08 2.80
C VAL A 7 -0.02 -0.03 1.29
N LEU A 8 1.12 0.08 0.60
CA LEU A 8 1.18 0.21 -0.84
C LEU A 8 2.05 -0.91 -1.42
N GLY A 9 1.48 -1.70 -2.34
CA GLY A 9 2.20 -2.66 -3.17
C GLY A 9 2.87 -2.01 -4.39
N ASN A 10 3.55 -2.79 -5.22
CA ASN A 10 4.18 -2.29 -6.44
C ASN A 10 3.14 -1.98 -7.54
N GLU A 11 3.54 -1.23 -8.58
CA GLU A 11 2.66 -0.79 -9.66
C GLU A 11 2.17 -1.92 -10.59
N SER A 12 2.80 -3.10 -10.53
CA SER A 12 2.30 -4.25 -11.28
C SER A 12 0.95 -4.69 -10.72
N CYS A 13 0.74 -4.52 -9.41
CA CYS A 13 -0.43 -4.95 -8.68
C CYS A 13 -0.77 -6.41 -9.00
N ASP A 14 0.25 -7.26 -8.99
CA ASP A 14 0.09 -8.71 -9.03
C ASP A 14 -0.51 -9.24 -7.71
N LEU A 15 -0.70 -10.56 -7.64
CA LEU A 15 -1.36 -11.17 -6.50
C LEU A 15 -0.57 -11.01 -5.20
N ASP A 16 0.77 -11.06 -5.26
CA ASP A 16 1.61 -10.89 -4.07
C ASP A 16 1.46 -9.47 -3.51
N SER A 17 1.69 -8.46 -4.34
CA SER A 17 1.49 -7.05 -3.98
C SER A 17 0.10 -6.77 -3.41
N ALA A 18 -0.96 -7.29 -4.03
CA ALA A 18 -2.33 -7.05 -3.60
C ALA A 18 -2.65 -7.71 -2.25
N VAL A 19 -2.28 -8.98 -2.07
CA VAL A 19 -2.53 -9.73 -0.83
C VAL A 19 -1.66 -9.18 0.30
N SER A 20 -0.37 -8.96 0.04
CA SER A 20 0.58 -8.42 1.00
C SER A 20 0.14 -7.05 1.52
N ALA A 21 -0.42 -6.19 0.66
CA ALA A 21 -0.96 -4.90 1.10
C ALA A 21 -2.16 -5.05 2.04
N ILE A 22 -3.13 -5.91 1.68
CA ILE A 22 -4.35 -6.13 2.47
C ILE A 22 -4.02 -6.76 3.82
N VAL A 23 -3.24 -7.85 3.83
CA VAL A 23 -2.89 -8.59 5.05
C VAL A 23 -2.06 -7.71 5.99
N THR A 24 -1.09 -6.98 5.45
CA THR A 24 -0.26 -6.07 6.26
C THR A 24 -1.11 -4.93 6.83
N ALA A 25 -2.01 -4.33 6.03
CA ALA A 25 -2.90 -3.28 6.53
C ALA A 25 -3.84 -3.79 7.63
N TYR A 26 -4.41 -4.98 7.44
CA TYR A 26 -5.26 -5.63 8.45
C TYR A 26 -4.49 -5.90 9.74
N LEU A 27 -3.29 -6.48 9.65
CA LEU A 27 -2.44 -6.74 10.81
C LEU A 27 -2.08 -5.44 11.55
N LEU A 28 -1.67 -4.39 10.82
CA LEU A 28 -1.37 -3.09 11.42
C LEU A 28 -2.60 -2.46 12.07
N HIS A 29 -3.79 -2.66 11.52
CA HIS A 29 -5.04 -2.22 12.14
C HIS A 29 -5.33 -2.96 13.45
N GLU A 30 -5.22 -4.29 13.46
CA GLU A 30 -5.49 -5.11 14.64
C GLU A 30 -4.48 -4.86 15.77
N LEU A 31 -3.22 -4.58 15.42
CA LEU A 31 -2.17 -4.29 16.39
C LEU A 31 -2.20 -2.85 16.90
N GLN A 32 -3.04 -1.97 16.36
CA GLN A 32 -3.05 -0.56 16.74
C GLN A 32 -3.72 -0.33 18.10
N PRO A 33 -3.00 0.27 19.07
CA PRO A 33 -3.61 0.64 20.35
C PRO A 33 -4.39 1.96 20.28
N VAL A 34 -4.30 2.71 19.17
CA VAL A 34 -4.78 4.10 19.05
C VAL A 34 -5.88 4.23 18.01
N THR A 35 -7.06 4.70 18.43
CA THR A 35 -8.25 4.87 17.59
C THR A 35 -8.18 6.02 16.57
N SER A 36 -7.11 6.83 16.59
CA SER A 36 -6.98 8.01 15.73
C SER A 36 -6.23 7.77 14.42
N LEU A 37 -5.69 6.57 14.19
CA LEU A 37 -4.98 6.20 12.97
C LEU A 37 -5.90 5.36 12.08
N LEU A 38 -6.03 5.74 10.80
CA LEU A 38 -6.69 4.91 9.79
C LEU A 38 -5.63 4.17 9.00
N VAL A 39 -5.72 2.85 8.92
CA VAL A 39 -4.88 2.04 8.04
C VAL A 39 -5.66 1.68 6.78
N VAL A 40 -5.07 1.89 5.62
CA VAL A 40 -5.73 1.64 4.33
C VAL A 40 -4.80 0.83 3.43
N PRO A 41 -5.20 -0.40 3.02
CA PRO A 41 -4.52 -1.06 1.92
C PRO A 41 -4.90 -0.39 0.60
N VAL A 42 -3.90 -0.11 -0.24
CA VAL A 42 -4.12 0.49 -1.56
C VAL A 42 -3.58 -0.45 -2.62
N LEU A 43 -4.46 -0.86 -3.53
CA LEU A 43 -4.06 -1.52 -4.77
C LEU A 43 -3.43 -0.48 -5.68
N ASN A 44 -2.15 -0.64 -6.00
CA ASN A 44 -1.37 0.33 -6.76
C ASN A 44 -1.65 0.25 -8.28
N VAL A 45 -2.91 0.40 -8.63
CA VAL A 45 -3.45 0.39 -9.99
C VAL A 45 -4.68 1.30 -10.03
N ALA A 46 -4.99 1.88 -11.19
CA ALA A 46 -6.21 2.66 -11.35
C ALA A 46 -7.45 1.77 -11.24
N ARG A 47 -8.54 2.29 -10.66
CA ARG A 47 -9.81 1.56 -10.49
C ARG A 47 -10.30 0.92 -11.79
N LYS A 48 -10.22 1.65 -12.90
CA LYS A 48 -10.63 1.16 -14.22
C LYS A 48 -9.82 -0.05 -14.71
N ASP A 49 -8.61 -0.23 -14.20
CA ASP A 49 -7.64 -1.22 -14.66
C ASP A 49 -7.52 -2.41 -13.70
N VAL A 50 -8.12 -2.36 -12.50
CA VAL A 50 -8.03 -3.45 -11.50
C VAL A 50 -8.57 -4.78 -12.03
N ARG A 51 -9.63 -4.74 -12.86
CA ARG A 51 -10.21 -5.95 -13.50
C ARG A 51 -9.30 -6.57 -14.56
N LEU A 52 -8.26 -5.85 -15.01
CA LEU A 52 -7.23 -6.39 -15.89
C LEU A 52 -6.23 -7.25 -15.13
N ARG A 53 -6.20 -7.19 -13.79
CA ARG A 53 -5.40 -8.08 -12.93
C ARG A 53 -6.19 -9.35 -12.68
N THR A 54 -6.16 -10.25 -13.66
CA THR A 54 -7.03 -11.44 -13.70
C THR A 54 -6.79 -12.38 -12.53
N GLU A 55 -5.54 -12.57 -12.09
CA GLU A 55 -5.22 -13.41 -10.93
C GLU A 55 -5.77 -12.81 -9.63
N VAL A 56 -5.58 -11.50 -9.42
CA VAL A 56 -6.14 -10.76 -8.28
C VAL A 56 -7.67 -10.85 -8.29
N THR A 57 -8.29 -10.58 -9.44
CA THR A 57 -9.75 -10.62 -9.61
C THR A 57 -10.30 -12.01 -9.31
N TYR A 58 -9.70 -13.05 -9.88
CA TYR A 58 -10.10 -14.43 -9.67
C TYR A 58 -9.96 -14.84 -8.20
N PHE A 59 -8.80 -14.57 -7.59
CA PHE A 59 -8.55 -14.96 -6.21
C PHE A 59 -9.49 -14.26 -5.23
N PHE A 60 -9.71 -12.95 -5.38
CA PHE A 60 -10.61 -12.19 -4.50
C PHE A 60 -12.07 -12.58 -4.64
N GLU A 61 -12.51 -13.00 -5.83
CA GLU A 61 -13.83 -13.62 -5.99
C GLU A 61 -13.94 -14.94 -5.18
N GLN A 62 -12.90 -15.79 -5.20
CA GLN A 62 -12.91 -17.05 -4.44
C GLN A 62 -12.93 -16.86 -2.92
N VAL A 63 -12.33 -15.78 -2.41
CA VAL A 63 -12.31 -15.46 -0.98
C VAL A 63 -13.37 -14.43 -0.57
N GLU A 64 -14.34 -14.16 -1.45
CA GLU A 64 -15.48 -13.26 -1.20
C GLU A 64 -15.06 -11.83 -0.79
N ILE A 65 -13.97 -11.31 -1.38
CA ILE A 65 -13.54 -9.92 -1.24
C ILE A 65 -14.00 -9.14 -2.48
N PRO A 66 -15.04 -8.29 -2.39
CA PRO A 66 -15.48 -7.50 -3.53
C PRO A 66 -14.39 -6.50 -3.94
N LEU A 67 -14.01 -6.48 -5.22
CA LEU A 67 -13.02 -5.50 -5.70
C LEU A 67 -13.40 -4.05 -5.38
N ASP A 68 -14.70 -3.74 -5.39
CA ASP A 68 -15.23 -2.40 -5.12
C ASP A 68 -15.14 -2.00 -3.63
N SER A 69 -14.79 -2.92 -2.72
CA SER A 69 -14.53 -2.60 -1.31
C SER A 69 -13.08 -2.17 -1.04
N LEU A 70 -12.17 -2.45 -1.96
CA LEU A 70 -10.75 -2.09 -1.87
C LEU A 70 -10.53 -0.66 -2.34
N VAL A 71 -9.40 -0.04 -1.99
CA VAL A 71 -9.04 1.30 -2.48
C VAL A 71 -8.02 1.17 -3.59
N CYS A 72 -8.29 1.78 -4.75
CA CYS A 72 -7.35 1.87 -5.86
C CYS A 72 -6.52 3.17 -5.81
N ARG A 73 -5.41 3.19 -6.55
CA ARG A 73 -4.40 4.25 -6.49
C ARG A 73 -4.94 5.64 -6.77
N ASP A 74 -5.91 5.73 -7.68
CA ASP A 74 -6.54 6.96 -8.16
C ASP A 74 -7.71 7.43 -7.27
N GLU A 75 -8.10 6.64 -6.27
CA GLU A 75 -9.17 6.97 -5.33
C GLU A 75 -8.65 7.61 -4.04
N ILE A 76 -7.32 7.68 -3.88
CA ILE A 76 -6.66 8.28 -2.72
C ILE A 76 -5.55 9.25 -3.14
N ASP A 77 -5.65 10.48 -2.67
CA ASP A 77 -4.67 11.53 -2.96
C ASP A 77 -3.52 11.50 -1.92
N LEU A 78 -2.54 10.62 -2.16
CA LEU A 78 -1.36 10.46 -1.30
C LEU A 78 -0.56 11.77 -1.18
N LYS A 79 -0.43 12.54 -2.26
CA LYS A 79 0.34 13.80 -2.27
C LYS A 79 -0.31 14.86 -1.40
N LYS A 80 -1.63 14.96 -1.43
CA LYS A 80 -2.37 15.84 -0.51
C LYS A 80 -2.26 15.38 0.94
N LEU A 81 -2.34 14.08 1.22
CA LEU A 81 -2.14 13.57 2.58
C LEU A 81 -0.71 13.86 3.09
N HIS A 82 0.29 13.71 2.21
CA HIS A 82 1.68 13.99 2.52
C HIS A 82 1.93 15.48 2.79
N SER A 83 1.43 16.38 1.92
CA SER A 83 1.59 17.83 2.11
C SER A 83 0.88 18.36 3.37
N GLN A 84 -0.13 17.65 3.87
CA GLN A 84 -0.78 17.94 5.16
C GLN A 84 -0.10 17.27 6.36
N SER A 85 1.03 16.59 6.17
CA SER A 85 1.74 15.82 7.20
C SER A 85 0.88 14.75 7.88
N LYS A 86 -0.09 14.19 7.15
CA LYS A 86 -1.01 13.15 7.65
C LYS A 86 -0.67 11.75 7.16
N LEU A 87 0.16 11.64 6.12
CA LEU A 87 0.51 10.36 5.49
C LEU A 87 1.68 9.67 6.21
N SER A 88 1.52 8.36 6.42
CA SER A 88 2.62 7.41 6.59
C SER A 88 2.46 6.26 5.60
N LEU A 89 3.57 5.65 5.18
CA LEU A 89 3.59 4.59 4.18
C LEU A 89 4.35 3.36 4.69
N THR A 90 3.78 2.19 4.45
CA THR A 90 4.52 0.92 4.39
C THR A 90 4.53 0.45 2.94
N LEU A 91 5.73 0.18 2.41
CA LEU A 91 5.88 -0.44 1.09
C LEU A 91 5.93 -1.95 1.27
N VAL A 92 5.20 -2.67 0.43
CA VAL A 92 5.23 -4.13 0.37
C VAL A 92 5.57 -4.59 -1.04
N ASP A 93 6.31 -5.69 -1.16
CA ASP A 93 6.63 -6.31 -2.46
C ASP A 93 7.39 -5.37 -3.44
N HIS A 94 8.01 -4.33 -2.87
CA HIS A 94 9.01 -3.47 -3.51
C HIS A 94 9.70 -2.59 -2.46
N ASN A 95 10.88 -2.07 -2.82
CA ASN A 95 11.68 -1.22 -1.96
C ASN A 95 11.94 0.20 -2.51
N LEU A 96 11.36 0.53 -3.67
CA LEU A 96 11.49 1.84 -4.32
C LEU A 96 10.15 2.40 -4.78
N LEU A 97 9.86 3.64 -4.36
CA LEU A 97 8.78 4.39 -4.99
C LEU A 97 9.16 4.73 -6.44
N PRO A 98 8.19 4.67 -7.38
CA PRO A 98 8.42 5.12 -8.74
C PRO A 98 8.72 6.63 -8.75
N LYS A 99 9.39 7.12 -9.81
CA LYS A 99 9.84 8.53 -9.91
C LYS A 99 8.72 9.55 -9.71
N GLU A 100 7.51 9.19 -10.12
CA GLU A 100 6.31 10.01 -9.96
C GLU A 100 5.88 10.21 -8.51
N ASP A 101 6.31 9.33 -7.61
CA ASP A 101 6.03 9.34 -6.18
C ASP A 101 7.27 9.63 -5.32
N ALA A 102 8.36 10.11 -5.94
CA ALA A 102 9.60 10.42 -5.22
C ALA A 102 9.39 11.45 -4.07
N ASP A 103 8.38 12.31 -4.18
CA ASP A 103 7.98 13.26 -3.14
C ASP A 103 7.38 12.58 -1.90
N LEU A 104 6.91 11.34 -2.01
CA LEU A 104 6.35 10.57 -0.90
C LEU A 104 7.41 9.84 -0.07
N GLN A 105 8.68 9.85 -0.48
CA GLN A 105 9.76 9.12 0.19
C GLN A 105 9.86 9.45 1.68
N GLY A 106 9.62 10.71 2.07
CA GLY A 106 9.65 11.15 3.46
C GLY A 106 8.51 10.58 4.33
N ALA A 107 7.49 9.97 3.73
CA ALA A 107 6.40 9.30 4.45
C ALA A 107 6.64 7.79 4.65
N VAL A 108 7.63 7.19 3.98
CA VAL A 108 7.93 5.75 4.10
C VAL A 108 8.52 5.44 5.48
N GLN A 109 7.82 4.61 6.25
CA GLN A 109 8.20 4.21 7.61
C GLN A 109 8.69 2.77 7.69
N GLU A 110 8.21 1.90 6.78
CA GLU A 110 8.53 0.48 6.77
C GLU A 110 8.55 -0.05 5.33
N ILE A 111 9.42 -1.02 5.08
CA ILE A 111 9.52 -1.74 3.82
C ILE A 111 9.56 -3.23 4.13
N ILE A 112 8.66 -4.00 3.53
CA ILE A 112 8.60 -5.47 3.61
C ILE A 112 8.71 -5.99 2.18
N ASP A 113 9.89 -6.47 1.81
CA ASP A 113 10.19 -6.76 0.40
C ASP A 113 11.16 -7.93 0.26
N HIS A 114 10.84 -8.84 -0.65
CA HIS A 114 11.68 -10.00 -0.95
C HIS A 114 12.58 -9.82 -2.19
N HIS A 115 12.47 -8.68 -2.88
CA HIS A 115 13.30 -8.37 -4.03
C HIS A 115 14.72 -7.99 -3.59
N ARG A 116 15.62 -7.91 -4.58
CA ARG A 116 16.96 -7.39 -4.34
C ARG A 116 16.84 -5.91 -3.93
N LEU A 117 17.54 -5.54 -2.86
CA LEU A 117 17.71 -4.14 -2.46
C LEU A 117 18.26 -3.31 -3.62
N GLU A 118 17.43 -2.43 -4.18
CA GLU A 118 17.82 -1.61 -5.33
C GLU A 118 18.60 -0.36 -4.90
N THR A 119 18.48 0.07 -3.65
CA THR A 119 19.32 1.13 -3.05
C THR A 119 19.50 0.95 -1.53
N SER A 120 20.46 1.67 -0.95
CA SER A 120 20.69 1.76 0.50
C SER A 120 19.74 2.78 1.16
N HIS A 121 18.42 2.59 1.06
CA HIS A 121 17.48 3.46 1.76
C HIS A 121 17.54 3.20 3.28
N ARG A 122 17.62 4.29 4.05
CA ARG A 122 17.42 4.27 5.51
C ARG A 122 15.93 4.13 5.78
N CYS A 123 15.43 2.92 5.74
CA CYS A 123 14.24 2.56 6.49
C CYS A 123 14.71 1.89 7.79
N ASP A 124 14.12 2.25 8.94
CA ASP A 124 14.55 1.72 10.25
C ASP A 124 14.29 0.20 10.36
N LYS A 125 13.45 -0.36 9.47
CA LYS A 125 13.17 -1.79 9.37
C LYS A 125 12.94 -2.17 7.91
N THR A 126 13.83 -3.01 7.40
CA THR A 126 13.58 -3.82 6.20
C THR A 126 13.51 -5.26 6.66
N VAL A 127 12.40 -5.94 6.38
CA VAL A 127 12.21 -7.37 6.67
C VAL A 127 12.12 -8.12 5.36
#